data_AF-A0A7G3AJL7-F1
#
_entry.id   AF-A0A7G3AJL7-F1
#
_cell.length_a   1.000
_cell.length_b   1.000
_cell.length_c   1.000
_cell.angle_alpha   90.00
_cell.angle_beta   90.00
_cell.angle_gamma   90.00
#
_symmetry.space_group_name_H-M   'P 1'
#
loop_
_entity.id
_entity.type
_entity.pdbx_description
1 polymer ?
#
loop_
_entity_poly.entity_id
_entity_poly.type
_entity_poly.pdbx_seq_one_letter_code
_entity_poly.pdbx_strand_id
1 'polypeptide(L)'
;SNSRKSAVLCFGKFIFLFDNKTLLQILLHKNSLIMPSIIGSEYLRQESLAEEPWRDAELYQPYEAETILLPENSACLAVKTYLQMCKLPFDVKFATNAEYMSSGGRTTKLPFLRVGAFFASEFEPIVNLVENKGISLTEDLTEFERSEARAYLSLTDNIFTYAELYISYMDEDVYENVTKPRTASAYNPLLGVIQNWRKKRHALKQLDAMDWKDLTMEEVVEKVATCCNTLDSKLGDKPFMFGDKPVELDAMAFGHIFSILTTPLPNNKLAETIRMYPGLVEFCKRVESKYFVQFHF
;
A
#
# COMPACT_ATOMS: atom_id res chain seq x y z
N SER A 1 -1.00 57.02 9.60
CA SER A 1 -1.04 56.47 10.97
C SER A 1 -0.68 54.99 10.90
N ASN A 2 0.40 54.60 11.58
CA ASN A 2 1.02 53.29 11.45
C ASN A 2 0.39 52.31 12.45
N SER A 3 -0.56 51.48 12.00
CA SER A 3 -1.24 50.48 12.83
C SER A 3 -0.33 49.26 13.04
N ARG A 4 0.41 49.22 14.17
CA ARG A 4 1.12 48.01 14.62
C ARG A 4 0.11 46.94 15.05
N LYS A 5 -0.13 45.94 14.21
CA LYS A 5 -0.86 44.73 14.59
C LYS A 5 0.09 43.83 15.39
N SER A 6 -0.14 43.70 16.70
CA SER A 6 0.57 42.76 17.57
C SER A 6 -0.19 41.44 17.60
N ALA A 7 0.50 40.31 17.44
CA ALA A 7 -0.11 38.98 17.54
C ALA A 7 -0.02 38.46 18.98
N VAL A 8 -1.10 37.87 19.46
CA VAL A 8 -1.24 37.34 20.83
C VAL A 8 -1.09 35.82 20.78
N LEU A 9 -0.12 35.27 21.52
CA LEU A 9 -0.04 33.82 21.78
C LEU A 9 -0.37 33.53 23.24
N CYS A 10 -1.37 32.69 23.45
CA CYS A 10 -1.73 32.18 24.77
C CYS A 10 -1.04 30.82 25.01
N PHE A 11 -0.21 30.75 26.06
CA PHE A 11 0.28 29.49 26.61
C PHE A 11 -0.20 29.39 28.06
N GLY A 12 -1.22 28.58 28.31
CA GLY A 12 -1.84 28.48 29.64
C GLY A 12 -2.48 29.78 30.11
N LYS A 13 -2.30 30.14 31.40
CA LYS A 13 -2.91 31.32 32.05
C LYS A 13 -2.16 32.65 31.86
N PHE A 14 -1.10 32.69 31.05
CA PHE A 14 -0.31 33.91 30.82
C PHE A 14 -0.41 34.37 29.37
N ILE A 15 -0.68 35.67 29.18
CA ILE A 15 -0.73 36.33 27.87
C ILE A 15 0.57 37.11 27.70
N PHE A 16 1.35 36.75 26.67
CA PHE A 16 2.55 37.50 26.29
C PHE A 16 2.31 38.22 24.96
N LEU A 17 2.61 39.53 24.94
CA LEU A 17 2.56 40.37 23.75
C LEU A 17 3.95 40.42 23.12
N PHE A 18 4.08 39.86 21.91
CA PHE A 18 5.33 39.93 21.13
C PHE A 18 5.11 40.78 19.87
N ASP A 19 6.13 41.54 19.48
CA ASP A 19 6.15 42.21 18.17
C ASP A 19 6.35 41.14 17.07
N ASN A 20 5.76 41.34 15.89
CA ASN A 20 5.76 40.37 14.79
C ASN A 20 7.16 39.98 14.34
N LYS A 21 8.15 40.88 14.47
CA LYS A 21 9.56 40.57 14.18
C LYS A 21 10.14 39.54 15.15
N THR A 22 9.83 39.64 16.44
CA THR A 22 10.32 38.72 17.48
C THR A 22 9.66 37.35 17.33
N LEU A 23 8.38 37.33 16.95
CA LEU A 23 7.60 36.13 16.69
C LEU A 23 8.10 35.35 15.46
N LEU A 24 8.44 36.07 14.37
CA LEU A 24 9.11 35.50 13.19
C LEU A 24 10.50 34.97 13.53
N GLN A 25 11.28 35.68 14.36
CA GLN A 25 12.60 35.20 14.80
C GLN A 25 12.51 33.93 15.67
N ILE A 26 11.53 33.82 16.56
CA ILE A 26 11.32 32.62 17.39
C ILE A 26 10.86 31.44 16.52
N LEU A 27 9.97 31.67 15.56
CA LEU A 27 9.51 30.63 14.62
C LEU A 27 10.63 30.19 13.66
N LEU A 28 11.42 31.13 13.14
CA LEU A 28 12.58 30.83 12.29
C LEU A 28 13.69 30.12 13.08
N HIS A 29 13.92 30.49 14.35
CA HIS A 29 14.93 29.85 15.18
C HIS A 29 14.50 28.46 15.69
N LYS A 30 13.19 28.23 15.95
CA LYS A 30 12.66 26.88 16.20
C LYS A 30 12.76 26.00 14.97
N ASN A 31 12.37 26.50 13.79
CA ASN A 31 12.47 25.72 12.55
C ASN A 31 13.93 25.44 12.14
N SER A 32 14.87 26.36 12.42
CA SER A 32 16.30 26.16 12.12
C SER A 32 17.02 25.19 13.06
N LEU A 33 16.48 24.92 14.26
CA LEU A 33 17.04 23.92 15.20
C LEU A 33 16.38 22.54 15.07
N ILE A 34 15.13 22.48 14.61
CA ILE A 34 14.37 21.23 14.44
C ILE A 34 14.74 20.54 13.12
N MET A 35 14.96 21.28 12.02
CA MET A 35 15.29 20.67 10.74
C MET A 35 16.65 19.95 10.68
N PRO A 36 17.77 20.48 11.23
CA PRO A 36 19.06 19.77 11.20
C PRO A 36 19.07 18.49 12.04
N SER A 37 18.31 18.46 13.13
CA SER A 37 18.26 17.29 14.03
C SER A 37 17.42 16.15 13.45
N ILE A 38 16.30 16.46 12.78
CA ILE A 38 15.48 15.46 12.09
C ILE A 38 16.25 14.89 10.89
N ILE A 39 16.81 15.75 10.04
CA ILE A 39 17.59 15.31 8.86
C ILE A 39 18.81 14.49 9.30
N GLY A 40 19.51 14.92 10.35
CA GLY A 40 20.62 14.16 10.92
C GLY A 40 20.19 12.79 11.46
N SER A 41 19.04 12.71 12.16
CA SER A 41 18.52 11.45 12.68
C SER A 41 18.04 10.48 11.58
N GLU A 42 17.50 11.01 10.49
CA GLU A 42 17.00 10.23 9.35
C GLU A 42 18.14 9.74 8.47
N TYR A 43 19.18 10.57 8.28
CA TYR A 43 20.43 10.19 7.62
C TYR A 43 21.18 9.10 8.40
N LEU A 44 21.33 9.26 9.71
CA LEU A 44 21.93 8.22 10.58
C LEU A 44 21.12 6.92 10.55
N ARG A 45 19.79 7.02 10.48
CA ARG A 45 18.91 5.85 10.32
C ARG A 45 19.11 5.18 8.97
N GLN A 46 19.23 5.94 7.88
CA GLN A 46 19.49 5.40 6.54
C GLN A 46 20.87 4.73 6.44
N GLU A 47 21.92 5.34 6.97
CA GLU A 47 23.27 4.73 7.03
C GLU A 47 23.24 3.42 7.82
N SER A 48 22.60 3.40 9.01
CA SER A 48 22.47 2.17 9.79
C SER A 48 21.66 1.08 9.06
N LEU A 49 20.70 1.47 8.21
CA LEU A 49 19.84 0.55 7.48
C LEU A 49 20.56 -0.09 6.28
N ALA A 50 21.46 0.65 5.63
CA ALA A 50 22.33 0.14 4.58
C ALA A 50 23.36 -0.86 5.11
N GLU A 51 23.87 -0.66 6.33
CA GLU A 51 24.88 -1.53 6.95
C GLU A 51 24.31 -2.82 7.55
N GLU A 52 23.06 -2.82 8.04
CA GLU A 52 22.47 -4.05 8.61
C GLU A 52 22.26 -5.15 7.55
N PRO A 53 22.75 -6.38 7.78
CA PRO A 53 22.55 -7.48 6.85
C PRO A 53 21.08 -7.90 6.79
N TRP A 54 20.63 -8.39 5.63
CA TRP A 54 19.28 -8.97 5.47
C TRP A 54 19.19 -10.29 6.26
N ARG A 55 18.75 -10.21 7.52
CA ARG A 55 18.58 -11.35 8.43
C ARG A 55 17.20 -11.30 9.09
N ASP A 56 16.65 -12.50 9.33
CA ASP A 56 15.40 -12.71 10.07
C ASP A 56 14.24 -11.86 9.53
N ALA A 57 14.12 -11.77 8.20
CA ALA A 57 13.07 -11.02 7.55
C ALA A 57 11.72 -11.72 7.74
N GLU A 58 10.79 -11.05 8.41
CA GLU A 58 9.46 -11.56 8.72
C GLU A 58 8.39 -10.68 8.10
N LEU A 59 7.55 -11.27 7.24
CA LEU A 59 6.40 -10.62 6.64
C LEU A 59 5.14 -11.00 7.40
N TYR A 60 4.55 -10.03 8.09
CA TYR A 60 3.34 -10.21 8.87
C TYR A 60 2.10 -9.96 8.02
N GLN A 61 1.16 -10.91 8.09
CA GLN A 61 -0.14 -10.81 7.44
C GLN A 61 -1.24 -11.50 8.26
N PRO A 62 -2.52 -11.19 8.00
CA PRO A 62 -3.65 -11.95 8.53
C PRO A 62 -3.71 -13.38 7.98
N TYR A 63 -4.51 -14.23 8.62
CA TYR A 63 -4.76 -15.61 8.17
C TYR A 63 -5.56 -15.61 6.86
N GLU A 64 -5.05 -16.29 5.84
CA GLU A 64 -5.55 -16.27 4.45
C GLU A 64 -6.96 -16.81 4.30
N ALA A 65 -7.31 -17.90 5.00
CA ALA A 65 -8.63 -18.53 4.86
C ALA A 65 -9.75 -17.81 5.65
N GLU A 66 -9.41 -17.09 6.72
CA GLU A 66 -10.40 -16.72 7.75
C GLU A 66 -10.59 -15.22 7.94
N THR A 67 -9.56 -14.41 7.68
CA THR A 67 -9.53 -13.00 8.13
C THR A 67 -9.11 -11.99 7.07
N ILE A 68 -8.31 -12.39 6.09
CA ILE A 68 -7.78 -11.44 5.10
C ILE A 68 -8.90 -10.98 4.14
N LEU A 69 -8.99 -9.67 3.96
CA LEU A 69 -9.86 -9.08 2.95
C LEU A 69 -9.14 -9.01 1.60
N LEU A 70 -9.91 -8.89 0.51
CA LEU A 70 -9.34 -8.78 -0.84
C LEU A 70 -8.22 -7.71 -0.95
N PRO A 71 -8.41 -6.45 -0.54
CA PRO A 71 -7.35 -5.44 -0.66
C PRO A 71 -6.12 -5.72 0.21
N GLU A 72 -6.30 -6.38 1.36
CA GLU A 72 -5.19 -6.78 2.22
C GLU A 72 -4.41 -7.93 1.56
N ASN A 73 -5.10 -8.89 0.94
CA ASN A 73 -4.50 -10.00 0.23
C ASN A 73 -3.70 -9.54 -1.00
N SER A 74 -4.27 -8.65 -1.81
CA SER A 74 -3.61 -8.06 -2.97
C SER A 74 -2.30 -7.36 -2.59
N ALA A 75 -2.34 -6.52 -1.55
CA ALA A 75 -1.14 -5.84 -1.05
C ALA A 75 -0.08 -6.81 -0.50
N CYS A 76 -0.51 -7.83 0.26
CA CYS A 76 0.40 -8.86 0.79
C CYS A 76 1.06 -9.65 -0.35
N LEU A 77 0.28 -10.04 -1.36
CA LEU A 77 0.77 -10.79 -2.50
C LEU A 77 1.73 -9.96 -3.37
N ALA A 78 1.44 -8.67 -3.56
CA ALA A 78 2.34 -7.76 -4.27
C ALA A 78 3.73 -7.71 -3.61
N VAL A 79 3.80 -7.54 -2.29
CA VAL A 79 5.08 -7.50 -1.57
C VAL A 79 5.77 -8.86 -1.56
N LYS A 80 5.05 -9.97 -1.36
CA LYS A 80 5.64 -11.32 -1.49
C LYS A 80 6.31 -11.48 -2.85
N THR A 81 5.61 -11.08 -3.90
CA THR A 81 6.10 -11.18 -5.28
C THR A 81 7.33 -10.31 -5.49
N TYR A 82 7.31 -9.07 -5.00
CA TYR A 82 8.46 -8.17 -5.05
C TYR A 82 9.70 -8.76 -4.35
N LEU A 83 9.54 -9.25 -3.11
CA LEU A 83 10.64 -9.87 -2.36
C LEU A 83 11.18 -11.13 -3.06
N GLN A 84 10.31 -11.95 -3.65
CA GLN A 84 10.70 -13.10 -4.46
C GLN A 84 11.45 -12.70 -5.74
N MET A 85 11.01 -11.65 -6.43
CA MET A 85 11.70 -11.10 -7.61
C MET A 85 13.11 -10.59 -7.26
N CYS A 86 13.25 -9.96 -6.08
CA CYS A 86 14.54 -9.55 -5.50
C CYS A 86 15.37 -10.73 -4.98
N LYS A 87 14.83 -11.96 -4.97
CA LYS A 87 15.45 -13.18 -4.41
C LYS A 87 15.84 -13.03 -2.93
N LEU A 88 15.04 -12.29 -2.18
CA LEU A 88 15.25 -12.05 -0.77
C LEU A 88 14.53 -13.13 0.06
N PRO A 89 15.22 -13.80 1.01
CA PRO A 89 14.57 -14.75 1.89
C PRO A 89 13.69 -14.03 2.90
N PHE A 90 12.48 -14.53 3.14
CA PHE A 90 11.58 -14.03 4.18
C PHE A 90 10.68 -15.15 4.70
N ASP A 91 10.29 -15.03 5.97
CA ASP A 91 9.32 -15.90 6.61
C ASP A 91 7.97 -15.20 6.71
N VAL A 92 6.90 -15.87 6.29
CA VAL A 92 5.53 -15.37 6.49
C VAL A 92 5.08 -15.70 7.91
N LYS A 93 4.70 -14.67 8.68
CA LYS A 93 4.13 -14.80 10.02
C LYS A 93 2.67 -14.40 10.02
N PHE A 94 1.81 -15.30 10.47
CA PHE A 94 0.38 -15.04 10.56
C PHE A 94 0.03 -14.41 11.91
N ALA A 95 -0.57 -13.22 11.88
CA ALA A 95 -0.99 -12.51 13.08
C ALA A 95 -2.36 -11.85 12.87
N THR A 96 -3.31 -12.13 13.77
CA THR A 96 -4.66 -11.53 13.73
C THR A 96 -4.64 -10.02 13.93
N ASN A 97 -3.61 -9.50 14.61
CA ASN A 97 -3.40 -8.09 14.87
C ASN A 97 -2.35 -7.44 13.96
N ALA A 98 -1.97 -8.07 12.84
CA ALA A 98 -0.93 -7.57 11.94
C ALA A 98 -1.16 -6.10 11.54
N GLU A 99 -2.41 -5.71 11.26
CA GLU A 99 -2.82 -4.33 10.92
C GLU A 99 -2.48 -3.29 12.02
N TYR A 100 -2.37 -3.72 13.28
CA TYR A 100 -2.06 -2.86 14.43
C TYR A 100 -0.59 -2.90 14.85
N MET A 101 0.23 -3.75 14.23
CA MET A 101 1.66 -3.84 14.53
C MET A 101 2.45 -2.67 13.92
N SER A 102 1.89 -2.02 12.91
CA SER A 102 2.42 -0.81 12.31
C SER A 102 1.63 0.42 12.76
N SER A 103 2.35 1.48 13.16
CA SER A 103 1.77 2.82 13.32
C SER A 103 1.61 3.56 11.99
N GLY A 104 2.20 3.04 10.90
CA GLY A 104 2.21 3.62 9.56
C GLY A 104 1.29 2.90 8.57
N GLY A 105 1.05 3.54 7.43
CA GLY A 105 0.25 3.03 6.32
C GLY A 105 -0.86 4.00 5.90
N ARG A 106 -0.99 4.22 4.59
CA ARG A 106 -1.97 5.08 3.92
C ARG A 106 -3.32 4.39 3.76
N THR A 107 -3.32 3.09 3.47
CA THR A 107 -4.48 2.36 2.95
C THR A 107 -4.88 1.22 3.87
N THR A 108 -4.17 0.08 3.81
CA THR A 108 -4.49 -1.14 4.58
C THR A 108 -3.56 -1.36 5.76
N LYS A 109 -2.44 -0.61 5.84
CA LYS A 109 -1.34 -0.83 6.83
C LYS A 109 -0.72 -2.22 6.77
N LEU A 110 -0.95 -2.93 5.68
CA LEU A 110 -0.47 -4.26 5.42
C LEU A 110 0.12 -4.31 4.01
N PRO A 111 1.08 -5.21 3.76
CA PRO A 111 1.74 -6.07 4.74
C PRO A 111 2.75 -5.31 5.60
N PHE A 112 3.15 -5.92 6.72
CA PHE A 112 4.16 -5.37 7.61
C PHE A 112 5.44 -6.22 7.56
N LEU A 113 6.55 -5.63 7.12
CA LEU A 113 7.84 -6.29 7.01
C LEU A 113 8.75 -5.85 8.17
N ARG A 114 9.29 -6.83 8.89
CA ARG A 114 10.34 -6.65 9.89
C ARG A 114 11.64 -7.25 9.37
N VAL A 115 12.72 -6.47 9.34
CA VAL A 115 14.07 -6.95 9.00
C VAL A 115 15.01 -6.47 10.09
N GLY A 116 15.46 -7.38 10.97
CA GLY A 116 16.26 -7.00 12.13
C GLY A 116 15.55 -5.99 13.02
N ALA A 117 16.15 -4.80 13.18
CA ALA A 117 15.59 -3.68 13.94
C ALA A 117 14.69 -2.75 13.12
N PHE A 118 14.58 -2.97 11.81
CA PHE A 118 13.82 -2.12 10.90
C PHE A 118 12.44 -2.69 10.60
N PHE A 119 11.51 -1.77 10.36
CA PHE A 119 10.12 -2.07 10.08
C PHE A 119 9.60 -1.13 8.99
N ALA A 120 8.89 -1.69 8.02
CA ALA A 120 8.22 -0.98 6.96
C ALA A 120 6.84 -1.61 6.73
N SER A 121 5.88 -0.79 6.31
CA SER A 121 4.49 -1.19 6.12
C SER A 121 4.01 -0.67 4.78
N GLU A 122 3.22 -1.49 4.07
CA GLU A 122 2.76 -1.23 2.70
C GLU A 122 3.89 -1.28 1.65
N PHE A 123 3.50 -1.32 0.39
CA PHE A 123 4.39 -1.65 -0.71
C PHE A 123 5.54 -0.65 -0.89
N GLU A 124 5.25 0.64 -1.07
CA GLU A 124 6.26 1.66 -1.37
C GLU A 124 7.29 1.84 -0.23
N PRO A 125 6.93 1.92 1.06
CA PRO A 125 7.91 1.95 2.13
C PRO A 125 8.80 0.70 2.20
N ILE A 126 8.27 -0.47 1.83
CA ILE A 126 9.05 -1.72 1.77
C ILE A 126 10.03 -1.69 0.60
N VAL A 127 9.60 -1.24 -0.59
CA VAL A 127 10.50 -1.02 -1.74
C VAL A 127 11.63 -0.07 -1.34
N ASN A 128 11.32 1.06 -0.72
CA ASN A 128 12.33 2.01 -0.25
C ASN A 128 13.31 1.40 0.77
N LEU A 129 12.83 0.53 1.67
CA LEU A 129 13.69 -0.19 2.61
C LEU A 129 14.67 -1.12 1.87
N VAL A 130 14.21 -1.82 0.84
CA VAL A 130 15.03 -2.74 0.03
C VAL A 130 16.02 -1.96 -0.85
N GLU A 131 15.59 -0.86 -1.48
CA GLU A 131 16.46 0.02 -2.27
C GLU A 131 17.58 0.62 -1.41
N ASN A 132 17.28 1.03 -0.17
CA ASN A 132 18.30 1.52 0.77
C ASN A 132 19.34 0.44 1.16
N LYS A 133 19.03 -0.84 0.96
CA LYS A 133 20.00 -1.95 1.10
C LYS A 133 20.79 -2.25 -0.18
N GLY A 134 20.64 -1.41 -1.20
CA GLY A 134 21.37 -1.52 -2.46
C GLY A 134 20.83 -2.58 -3.42
N ILE A 135 19.57 -2.97 -3.28
CA ILE A 135 18.90 -3.92 -4.19
C ILE A 135 17.80 -3.17 -4.93
N SER A 136 17.89 -3.08 -6.25
CA SER A 136 16.82 -2.49 -7.07
C SER A 136 16.50 -3.36 -8.29
N LEU A 137 15.21 -3.44 -8.65
CA LEU A 137 14.79 -4.13 -9.88
C LEU A 137 14.90 -3.23 -11.11
N THR A 138 15.17 -1.92 -10.92
CA THR A 138 15.19 -0.91 -11.99
C THR A 138 16.59 -0.38 -12.30
N GLU A 139 17.65 -1.11 -11.93
CA GLU A 139 19.04 -0.71 -12.19
C GLU A 139 19.34 -0.57 -13.67
N ASP A 140 18.77 -1.47 -14.50
CA ASP A 140 18.99 -1.50 -15.95
C ASP A 140 18.11 -0.50 -16.73
N LEU A 141 17.14 0.14 -16.07
CA LEU A 141 16.22 1.07 -16.72
C LEU A 141 16.84 2.47 -16.86
N THR A 142 16.49 3.14 -17.96
CA THR A 142 16.77 4.57 -18.11
C THR A 142 16.01 5.40 -17.07
N GLU A 143 16.46 6.62 -16.79
CA GLU A 143 15.78 7.53 -15.85
C GLU A 143 14.32 7.82 -16.26
N PHE A 144 14.09 7.92 -17.57
CA PHE A 144 12.76 8.08 -18.14
C PHE A 144 11.88 6.85 -17.87
N GLU A 145 12.38 5.65 -18.17
CA GLU A 145 11.64 4.40 -17.91
C GLU A 145 11.38 4.18 -16.43
N ARG A 146 12.32 4.54 -15.54
CA ARG A 146 12.12 4.46 -14.09
C ARG A 146 11.00 5.39 -13.63
N SER A 147 10.97 6.61 -14.17
CA SER A 147 9.90 7.58 -13.87
C SER A 147 8.54 7.09 -14.40
N GLU A 148 8.53 6.52 -15.59
CA GLU A 148 7.34 5.91 -16.19
C GLU A 148 6.85 4.69 -15.39
N ALA A 149 7.76 3.82 -14.95
CA ALA A 149 7.44 2.66 -14.12
C ALA A 149 6.78 3.08 -12.79
N ARG A 150 7.29 4.13 -12.14
CA ARG A 150 6.70 4.70 -10.93
C ARG A 150 5.31 5.29 -11.17
N ALA A 151 5.10 5.94 -12.31
CA ALA A 151 3.79 6.48 -12.68
C ALA A 151 2.76 5.36 -12.86
N TYR A 152 3.11 4.30 -13.60
CA TYR A 152 2.26 3.13 -13.74
C TYR A 152 2.02 2.41 -12.41
N LEU A 153 3.06 2.25 -11.58
CA LEU A 153 2.94 1.63 -10.27
C LEU A 153 1.90 2.34 -9.40
N SER A 154 1.99 3.67 -9.32
CA SER A 154 1.05 4.50 -8.58
C SER A 154 -0.37 4.42 -9.17
N LEU A 155 -0.50 4.44 -10.50
CA LEU A 155 -1.81 4.29 -11.15
C LEU A 155 -2.44 2.94 -10.80
N THR A 156 -1.69 1.85 -10.95
CA THR A 156 -2.15 0.48 -10.67
C THR A 156 -2.55 0.33 -9.20
N ASP A 157 -1.67 0.70 -8.27
CA ASP A 157 -1.94 0.63 -6.82
C ASP A 157 -3.22 1.39 -6.46
N ASN A 158 -3.36 2.63 -6.92
CA ASN A 158 -4.54 3.44 -6.60
C ASN A 158 -5.82 2.84 -7.20
N ILE A 159 -5.85 2.53 -8.50
CA ILE A 159 -7.08 2.04 -9.16
C ILE A 159 -7.53 0.71 -8.56
N PHE A 160 -6.63 -0.27 -8.45
CA PHE A 160 -7.03 -1.59 -7.96
C PHE A 160 -7.35 -1.57 -6.46
N THR A 161 -6.55 -0.89 -5.63
CA THR A 161 -6.85 -0.83 -4.19
C THR A 161 -8.20 -0.19 -3.92
N TYR A 162 -8.57 0.90 -4.60
CA TYR A 162 -9.89 1.51 -4.39
C TYR A 162 -11.04 0.72 -5.01
N ALA A 163 -10.83 0.02 -6.12
CA ALA A 163 -11.83 -0.89 -6.67
C ALA A 163 -12.10 -2.08 -5.73
N GLU A 164 -11.04 -2.67 -5.16
CA GLU A 164 -11.11 -3.75 -4.17
C GLU A 164 -11.75 -3.29 -2.86
N LEU A 165 -11.44 -2.08 -2.41
CA LEU A 165 -12.06 -1.48 -1.24
C LEU A 165 -13.55 -1.16 -1.48
N TYR A 166 -13.89 -0.65 -2.66
CA TYR A 166 -15.26 -0.37 -3.08
C TYR A 166 -16.08 -1.67 -3.07
N ILE A 167 -15.65 -2.72 -3.78
CA ILE A 167 -16.40 -3.99 -3.81
C ILE A 167 -16.51 -4.64 -2.43
N SER A 168 -15.49 -4.49 -1.57
CA SER A 168 -15.52 -5.07 -0.22
C SER A 168 -16.53 -4.41 0.73
N TYR A 169 -16.81 -3.11 0.58
CA TYR A 169 -17.59 -2.33 1.56
C TYR A 169 -18.87 -1.66 1.02
N MET A 170 -18.95 -1.40 -0.29
CA MET A 170 -20.08 -0.75 -0.95
C MET A 170 -21.05 -1.77 -1.56
N ASP A 171 -20.56 -2.92 -2.04
CA ASP A 171 -21.41 -4.01 -2.48
C ASP A 171 -22.02 -4.72 -1.25
N GLU A 172 -23.35 -4.72 -1.16
CA GLU A 172 -24.06 -5.21 0.03
C GLU A 172 -23.92 -6.73 0.20
N ASP A 173 -23.92 -7.48 -0.90
CA ASP A 173 -23.81 -8.94 -0.91
C ASP A 173 -22.41 -9.38 -0.48
N VAL A 174 -21.38 -8.77 -1.07
CA VAL A 174 -19.98 -8.99 -0.66
C VAL A 174 -19.76 -8.57 0.79
N TYR A 175 -20.32 -7.42 1.21
CA TYR A 175 -20.13 -6.93 2.57
C TYR A 175 -20.74 -7.89 3.61
N GLU A 176 -21.98 -8.32 3.44
CA GLU A 176 -22.69 -9.16 4.42
C GLU A 176 -22.19 -10.62 4.41
N ASN A 177 -21.87 -11.19 3.25
CA ASN A 177 -21.47 -12.59 3.14
C ASN A 177 -19.95 -12.85 3.26
N VAL A 178 -19.11 -11.85 3.00
CA VAL A 178 -17.64 -12.01 2.98
C VAL A 178 -16.95 -11.06 3.96
N THR A 179 -17.09 -9.75 3.79
CA THR A 179 -16.27 -8.76 4.51
C THR A 179 -16.57 -8.70 6.01
N LYS A 180 -17.86 -8.63 6.36
CA LYS A 180 -18.32 -8.50 7.75
C LYS A 180 -18.06 -9.76 8.58
N PRO A 181 -18.28 -10.99 8.07
CA PRO A 181 -17.88 -12.22 8.78
C PRO A 181 -16.36 -12.32 8.98
N ARG A 182 -15.55 -12.05 7.95
CA ARG A 182 -14.08 -12.13 8.03
C ARG A 182 -13.48 -11.10 8.98
N THR A 183 -14.05 -9.89 9.02
CA THR A 183 -13.57 -8.86 9.94
C THR A 183 -13.95 -9.18 11.40
N ALA A 184 -15.10 -9.83 11.62
CA ALA A 184 -15.54 -10.20 12.96
C ALA A 184 -14.90 -11.49 13.51
N SER A 185 -14.44 -12.41 12.65
CA SER A 185 -13.94 -13.74 13.05
C SER A 185 -12.78 -13.70 14.05
N ALA A 186 -11.96 -12.65 14.01
CA ALA A 186 -10.84 -12.45 14.93
C ALA A 186 -11.25 -11.94 16.33
N TYR A 187 -12.53 -11.63 16.57
CA TYR A 187 -12.99 -10.94 17.79
C TYR A 187 -14.21 -11.61 18.43
N ASN A 188 -14.37 -11.41 19.74
CA ASN A 188 -15.62 -11.73 20.43
C ASN A 188 -16.80 -10.94 19.82
N PRO A 189 -18.05 -11.44 19.87
CA PRO A 189 -19.18 -10.87 19.12
C PRO A 189 -19.39 -9.37 19.28
N LEU A 190 -19.29 -8.84 20.51
CA LEU A 190 -19.43 -7.40 20.78
C LEU A 190 -18.32 -6.56 20.14
N LEU A 191 -17.06 -7.03 20.25
CA LEU A 191 -15.92 -6.37 19.64
C LEU A 191 -15.98 -6.49 18.11
N GLY A 192 -16.43 -7.62 17.57
CA GLY A 192 -16.64 -7.80 16.13
C GLY A 192 -17.58 -6.76 15.53
N VAL A 193 -18.70 -6.44 16.21
CA VAL A 193 -19.62 -5.38 15.77
C VAL A 193 -18.94 -4.00 15.75
N ILE A 194 -18.19 -3.67 16.80
CA ILE A 194 -17.46 -2.39 16.89
C ILE A 194 -16.38 -2.31 15.81
N GLN A 195 -15.64 -3.40 15.58
CA GLN A 195 -14.57 -3.46 14.59
C GLN A 195 -15.12 -3.38 13.16
N ASN A 196 -16.23 -4.04 12.86
CA ASN A 196 -16.94 -3.91 11.58
C ASN A 196 -17.36 -2.47 11.33
N TRP A 197 -17.99 -1.82 12.33
CA TRP A 197 -18.37 -0.41 12.22
C TRP A 197 -17.16 0.50 11.99
N ARG A 198 -16.07 0.29 12.72
CA ARG A 198 -14.84 1.08 12.60
C ARG A 198 -14.17 0.88 11.24
N LYS A 199 -13.99 -0.36 10.78
CA LYS A 199 -13.41 -0.69 9.47
C LYS A 199 -14.27 -0.14 8.33
N LYS A 200 -15.59 -0.36 8.35
CA LYS A 200 -16.50 0.20 7.34
C LYS A 200 -16.43 1.72 7.29
N ARG A 201 -16.47 2.40 8.44
CA ARG A 201 -16.36 3.86 8.50
C ARG A 201 -15.01 4.36 7.96
N HIS A 202 -13.93 3.64 8.24
CA HIS A 202 -12.61 3.99 7.74
C HIS A 202 -12.54 3.81 6.22
N ALA A 203 -13.00 2.68 5.68
CA ALA A 203 -13.06 2.40 4.26
C ALA A 203 -13.90 3.44 3.50
N LEU A 204 -15.10 3.77 3.99
CA LEU A 204 -15.95 4.80 3.39
C LEU A 204 -15.28 6.18 3.38
N LYS A 205 -14.51 6.53 4.43
CA LYS A 205 -13.76 7.78 4.45
C LYS A 205 -12.62 7.79 3.42
N GLN A 206 -11.95 6.66 3.20
CA GLN A 206 -10.91 6.55 2.17
C GLN A 206 -11.52 6.68 0.77
N LEU A 207 -12.64 6.00 0.51
CA LEU A 207 -13.36 6.09 -0.76
C LEU A 207 -13.88 7.52 -1.02
N ASP A 208 -14.37 8.20 0.02
CA ASP A 208 -14.83 9.60 -0.05
C ASP A 208 -13.67 10.54 -0.38
N ALA A 209 -12.49 10.34 0.22
CA ALA A 209 -11.32 11.18 0.01
C ALA A 209 -10.70 11.07 -1.39
N MET A 210 -11.02 9.99 -2.12
CA MET A 210 -10.51 9.73 -3.48
C MET A 210 -11.60 9.81 -4.55
N ASP A 211 -12.79 10.30 -4.20
CA ASP A 211 -13.94 10.43 -5.10
C ASP A 211 -14.45 9.08 -5.68
N TRP A 212 -14.34 8.00 -4.91
CA TRP A 212 -14.84 6.65 -5.28
C TRP A 212 -16.20 6.30 -4.68
N LYS A 213 -16.60 6.98 -3.60
CA LYS A 213 -17.77 6.59 -2.80
C LYS A 213 -19.10 6.77 -3.54
N ASP A 214 -19.19 7.78 -4.40
CA ASP A 214 -20.41 8.11 -5.15
C ASP A 214 -20.44 7.47 -6.54
N LEU A 215 -19.43 6.67 -6.89
CA LEU A 215 -19.40 5.93 -8.14
C LEU A 215 -20.41 4.79 -8.14
N THR A 216 -20.90 4.47 -9.32
CA THR A 216 -21.60 3.23 -9.61
C THR A 216 -20.63 2.07 -9.82
N MET A 217 -21.11 0.84 -9.69
CA MET A 217 -20.29 -0.35 -9.94
C MET A 217 -19.80 -0.39 -11.40
N GLU A 218 -20.58 0.13 -12.34
CA GLU A 218 -20.25 0.22 -13.75
C GLU A 218 -19.08 1.19 -13.98
N GLU A 219 -19.08 2.36 -13.33
CA GLU A 219 -17.96 3.31 -13.39
C GLU A 219 -16.68 2.77 -12.74
N VAL A 220 -16.82 2.01 -11.65
CA VAL A 220 -15.69 1.30 -11.02
C VAL A 220 -15.09 0.27 -12.00
N VAL A 221 -15.94 -0.51 -12.66
CA VAL A 221 -15.52 -1.47 -13.69
C VAL A 221 -14.83 -0.75 -14.86
N GLU A 222 -15.35 0.38 -15.32
CA GLU A 222 -14.74 1.16 -16.40
C GLU A 222 -13.33 1.66 -16.04
N LYS A 223 -13.13 2.14 -14.80
CA LYS A 223 -11.81 2.53 -14.31
C LYS A 223 -10.83 1.35 -14.30
N VAL A 224 -11.28 0.18 -13.84
CA VAL A 224 -10.46 -1.04 -13.83
C VAL A 224 -10.15 -1.51 -15.25
N ALA A 225 -11.14 -1.52 -16.15
CA ALA A 225 -10.97 -1.86 -17.56
C ALA A 225 -9.96 -0.93 -18.24
N THR A 226 -10.05 0.37 -17.99
CA THR A 226 -9.10 1.37 -18.51
C THR A 226 -7.67 1.08 -18.03
N CYS A 227 -7.50 0.81 -16.73
CA CYS A 227 -6.20 0.45 -16.17
C CYS A 227 -5.66 -0.86 -16.75
N CYS A 228 -6.52 -1.87 -16.90
CA CYS A 228 -6.16 -3.14 -17.54
C CYS A 228 -5.72 -2.93 -18.99
N ASN A 229 -6.44 -2.13 -19.77
CA ASN A 229 -6.07 -1.81 -21.15
C ASN A 229 -4.70 -1.12 -21.23
N THR A 230 -4.43 -0.19 -20.31
CA THR A 230 -3.13 0.47 -20.21
C THR A 230 -2.00 -0.50 -19.88
N LEU A 231 -2.21 -1.40 -18.91
CA LEU A 231 -1.24 -2.42 -18.53
C LEU A 231 -1.00 -3.45 -19.63
N ASP A 232 -2.07 -3.92 -20.28
CA ASP A 232 -2.00 -4.89 -21.38
C ASP A 232 -1.25 -4.29 -22.58
N SER A 233 -1.52 -3.01 -22.90
CA SER A 233 -0.76 -2.26 -23.92
C SER A 233 0.71 -2.11 -23.55
N LYS A 234 1.02 -1.87 -22.26
CA LYS A 234 2.40 -1.74 -21.78
C LYS A 234 3.14 -3.08 -21.82
N LEU A 235 2.45 -4.17 -21.49
CA LEU A 235 2.97 -5.54 -21.53
C LEU A 235 3.25 -5.98 -22.96
N GLY A 236 2.27 -5.85 -23.87
CA GLY A 236 2.37 -6.38 -25.23
C GLY A 236 2.79 -7.85 -25.23
N ASP A 237 3.75 -8.21 -26.10
CA ASP A 237 4.26 -9.58 -26.20
C ASP A 237 5.42 -9.89 -25.22
N LYS A 238 5.79 -8.95 -24.35
CA LYS A 238 6.93 -9.09 -23.42
C LYS A 238 6.55 -9.96 -22.22
N PRO A 239 7.52 -10.62 -21.58
CA PRO A 239 7.24 -11.38 -20.35
C PRO A 239 6.96 -10.49 -19.14
N PHE A 240 7.47 -9.24 -19.13
CA PHE A 240 7.26 -8.23 -18.09
C PHE A 240 7.05 -6.84 -18.71
N MET A 241 6.50 -5.90 -17.93
CA MET A 241 6.06 -4.59 -18.42
C MET A 241 7.18 -3.77 -19.09
N PHE A 242 8.41 -3.90 -18.61
CA PHE A 242 9.59 -3.17 -19.11
C PHE A 242 10.63 -4.06 -19.83
N GLY A 243 10.26 -5.28 -20.23
CA GLY A 243 11.13 -6.16 -21.02
C GLY A 243 11.26 -7.55 -20.44
N ASP A 244 12.49 -8.06 -20.38
CA ASP A 244 12.76 -9.46 -19.98
C ASP A 244 12.92 -9.65 -18.47
N LYS A 245 13.17 -8.57 -17.73
CA LYS A 245 13.35 -8.58 -16.27
C LYS A 245 12.12 -7.96 -15.58
N PRO A 246 11.70 -8.50 -14.43
CA PRO A 246 10.61 -7.92 -13.66
C PRO A 246 11.04 -6.60 -13.00
N VAL A 247 10.08 -5.72 -12.79
CA VAL A 247 10.20 -4.49 -11.99
C VAL A 247 9.10 -4.45 -10.92
N GLU A 248 9.11 -3.43 -10.06
CA GLU A 248 8.15 -3.25 -8.97
C GLU A 248 6.70 -3.21 -9.47
N LEU A 249 6.48 -2.62 -10.66
CA LEU A 249 5.17 -2.60 -11.32
C LEU A 249 4.64 -4.02 -11.60
N ASP A 250 5.49 -4.96 -12.02
CA ASP A 250 5.06 -6.33 -12.29
C ASP A 250 4.59 -7.03 -11.01
N ALA A 251 5.29 -6.81 -9.89
CA ALA A 251 4.88 -7.32 -8.59
C ALA A 251 3.53 -6.75 -8.13
N MET A 252 3.33 -5.44 -8.30
CA MET A 252 2.07 -4.76 -7.95
C MET A 252 0.89 -5.25 -8.81
N ALA A 253 1.08 -5.27 -10.14
CA ALA A 253 0.07 -5.73 -11.07
C ALA A 253 -0.31 -7.19 -10.80
N PHE A 254 0.67 -8.07 -10.58
CA PHE A 254 0.41 -9.47 -10.22
C PHE A 254 -0.38 -9.58 -8.91
N GLY A 255 0.02 -8.86 -7.86
CA GLY A 255 -0.64 -8.91 -6.56
C GLY A 255 -2.14 -8.64 -6.62
N HIS A 256 -2.53 -7.56 -7.31
CA HIS A 256 -3.94 -7.20 -7.50
C HIS A 256 -4.67 -8.14 -8.46
N ILE A 257 -4.13 -8.32 -9.66
CA ILE A 257 -4.81 -9.07 -10.72
C ILE A 257 -5.02 -10.52 -10.29
N PHE A 258 -4.00 -11.16 -9.73
CA PHE A 258 -4.10 -12.54 -9.27
C PHE A 258 -5.10 -12.68 -8.11
N SER A 259 -5.06 -11.77 -7.13
CA SER A 259 -5.98 -11.81 -5.99
C SER A 259 -7.44 -11.61 -6.40
N ILE A 260 -7.72 -10.70 -7.33
CA ILE A 260 -9.07 -10.50 -7.86
C ILE A 260 -9.55 -11.73 -8.63
N LEU A 261 -8.68 -12.37 -9.41
CA LEU A 261 -9.05 -13.55 -10.22
C LEU A 261 -9.29 -14.81 -9.38
N THR A 262 -8.60 -14.94 -8.25
CA THR A 262 -8.60 -16.15 -7.41
C THR A 262 -9.48 -16.06 -6.18
N THR A 263 -9.79 -14.85 -5.69
CA THR A 263 -10.66 -14.67 -4.52
C THR A 263 -12.13 -14.86 -4.92
N PRO A 264 -12.83 -15.87 -4.38
CA PRO A 264 -14.24 -16.06 -4.66
C PRO A 264 -15.06 -14.98 -3.95
N LEU A 265 -15.80 -14.18 -4.73
CA LEU A 265 -16.77 -13.19 -4.21
C LEU A 265 -18.16 -13.45 -4.81
N PRO A 266 -19.25 -13.09 -4.10
CA PRO A 266 -20.60 -13.10 -4.67
C PRO A 266 -20.70 -12.26 -5.95
N ASN A 267 -20.11 -11.07 -5.94
CA ASN A 267 -19.98 -10.20 -7.11
C ASN A 267 -18.60 -10.40 -7.76
N ASN A 268 -18.58 -10.90 -9.00
CA ASN A 268 -17.36 -11.18 -9.76
C ASN A 268 -17.09 -10.20 -10.91
N LYS A 269 -17.77 -9.05 -10.95
CA LYS A 269 -17.63 -8.07 -12.06
C LYS A 269 -16.18 -7.65 -12.32
N LEU A 270 -15.38 -7.46 -11.27
CA LEU A 270 -13.96 -7.11 -11.41
C LEU A 270 -13.16 -8.24 -12.07
N ALA A 271 -13.36 -9.49 -11.61
CA ALA A 271 -12.69 -10.65 -12.17
C ALA A 271 -13.11 -10.92 -13.62
N GLU A 272 -14.40 -10.78 -13.95
CA GLU A 272 -14.92 -10.86 -15.31
C GLU A 272 -14.28 -9.80 -16.22
N THR A 273 -14.13 -8.57 -15.73
CA THR A 273 -13.48 -7.48 -16.47
C THR A 273 -12.02 -7.81 -16.80
N ILE A 274 -11.26 -8.27 -15.81
CA ILE A 274 -9.85 -8.66 -16.00
C ILE A 274 -9.71 -9.82 -16.99
N ARG A 275 -10.62 -10.80 -16.96
CA ARG A 275 -10.60 -11.96 -17.87
C ARG A 275 -10.76 -11.58 -19.34
N MET A 276 -11.24 -10.37 -19.65
CA MET A 276 -11.28 -9.85 -21.03
C MET A 276 -9.88 -9.51 -21.58
N TYR A 277 -8.85 -9.48 -20.74
CA TYR A 277 -7.46 -9.18 -21.10
C TYR A 277 -6.59 -10.45 -20.96
N PRO A 278 -6.56 -11.32 -21.98
CA PRO A 278 -5.85 -12.60 -21.89
C PRO A 278 -4.34 -12.44 -21.67
N GLY A 279 -3.71 -11.38 -22.19
CA GLY A 279 -2.29 -11.09 -21.97
C GLY A 279 -1.95 -10.92 -20.49
N LEU A 280 -2.76 -10.17 -19.76
CA LEU A 280 -2.62 -10.00 -18.30
C LEU A 280 -2.86 -11.31 -17.53
N VAL A 281 -3.82 -12.14 -17.96
CA VAL A 281 -4.07 -13.45 -17.35
C VAL A 281 -2.89 -14.40 -17.55
N GLU A 282 -2.31 -14.42 -18.75
CA GLU A 282 -1.10 -15.20 -19.05
C GLU A 282 0.13 -14.68 -18.32
N PHE A 283 0.27 -13.36 -18.20
CA PHE A 283 1.28 -12.74 -17.34
C PHE A 283 1.18 -13.25 -15.90
N CYS A 284 -0.02 -13.28 -15.31
CA CYS A 284 -0.19 -13.78 -13.95
C CYS A 284 0.21 -15.24 -13.80
N LYS A 285 -0.22 -16.11 -14.73
CA LYS A 285 0.19 -17.53 -14.74
C LYS A 285 1.71 -17.69 -14.83
N ARG A 286 2.38 -16.84 -15.62
CA ARG A 286 3.83 -16.85 -15.79
C ARG A 286 4.55 -16.45 -14.51
N VAL A 287 4.09 -15.40 -13.84
CA VAL A 287 4.66 -14.94 -12.55
C VAL A 287 4.45 -16.00 -11.47
N GLU A 288 3.24 -16.53 -11.34
CA GLU A 288 2.90 -17.64 -10.42
C GLU A 288 3.83 -18.84 -10.66
N SER A 289 3.92 -19.31 -11.91
CA SER A 289 4.75 -20.46 -12.28
C SER A 289 6.25 -20.23 -12.12
N LYS A 290 6.71 -18.97 -12.07
CA LYS A 290 8.14 -18.65 -11.94
C LYS A 290 8.57 -18.45 -10.50
N TYR A 291 7.72 -17.82 -9.67
CA TYR A 291 8.09 -17.40 -8.31
C TYR A 291 7.36 -18.16 -7.20
N PHE A 292 6.28 -18.89 -7.52
CA PHE A 292 5.42 -19.54 -6.53
C PHE A 292 5.23 -21.05 -6.75
N VAL A 293 6.16 -21.72 -7.47
CA VAL A 293 6.12 -23.18 -7.77
C VAL A 293 5.92 -24.08 -6.54
N GLN A 294 6.26 -23.61 -5.33
CA GLN A 294 6.14 -24.36 -4.08
C GLN A 294 4.92 -23.97 -3.23
N PHE A 295 4.16 -22.95 -3.64
CA PHE A 295 2.96 -22.48 -2.95
C PHE A 295 1.74 -22.89 -3.77
N HIS A 296 1.11 -24.02 -3.42
CA HIS A 296 -0.26 -24.27 -3.85
C HIS A 296 -1.17 -23.35 -3.02
N PHE A 297 -1.70 -22.31 -3.65
CA PHE A 297 -2.78 -21.49 -3.13
C PHE A 297 -4.10 -22.27 -3.13
#